data_AF-A0A933JWI2-F1
#
_entry.id   AF-A0A933JWI2-F1
#
_cell.length_a   1.000
_cell.length_b   1.000
_cell.length_c   1.000
_cell.angle_alpha   90.00
_cell.angle_beta   90.00
_cell.angle_gamma   90.00
#
_symmetry.space_group_name_H-M   'P 1'
#
loop_
_entity.id
_entity.type
_entity.pdbx_description
1 polymer ?
#
loop_
_entity_poly.entity_id
_entity_poly.type
_entity_poly.pdbx_seq_one_letter_code
_entity_poly.pdbx_strand_id
1 'polypeptide(L)'
;MSALGIFVTYLTIGMALSAWVWIRGLELGGRNGIDVAILVGVLWPFLAPVVLNSDEVPRQARRDGRVDHLARAIDQAWIRLPGTGLRSQDRAVVDSFVRRLKVAEQRELDIERASAEAPEAARESLARLRAESASEVSRGVALLEELLAQLTVLRFVDQDVSVSTERDRVEVLLHAIGVDLSTHESTVSGSGLADRTTH
;
A
#
# COMPACT_ATOMS: atom_id res chain seq x y z
N MET A 1 35.44 3.05 -1.62
CA MET A 1 35.22 2.02 -0.57
C MET A 1 35.08 0.68 -1.26
N SER A 2 35.91 -0.30 -0.91
CA SER A 2 35.87 -1.65 -1.49
C SER A 2 34.64 -2.41 -0.96
N ALA A 3 33.99 -3.21 -1.83
CA ALA A 3 32.78 -3.99 -1.49
C ALA A 3 32.94 -4.87 -0.22
N LEU A 4 34.18 -5.30 0.05
CA LEU A 4 34.54 -6.03 1.26
C LEU A 4 34.36 -5.19 2.54
N GLY A 5 34.70 -3.89 2.51
CA GLY A 5 34.56 -3.02 3.68
C GLY A 5 33.10 -2.78 4.04
N ILE A 6 32.25 -2.64 3.02
CA ILE A 6 30.81 -2.50 3.18
C ILE A 6 30.21 -3.77 3.82
N PHE A 7 30.60 -4.95 3.34
CA PHE A 7 30.15 -6.23 3.88
C PHE A 7 30.56 -6.43 5.36
N VAL A 8 31.80 -6.07 5.71
CA VAL A 8 32.30 -6.18 7.09
C VAL A 8 31.55 -5.24 8.03
N THR A 9 31.26 -4.01 7.61
CA THR A 9 30.46 -3.07 8.42
C THR A 9 29.02 -3.57 8.61
N TYR A 10 28.42 -4.19 7.59
CA TYR A 10 27.09 -4.77 7.72
C TYR A 10 27.06 -5.97 8.67
N LEU A 11 28.10 -6.80 8.63
CA LEU A 11 28.21 -7.97 9.50
C LEU A 11 28.37 -7.55 10.97
N THR A 12 29.13 -6.49 11.25
CA THR A 12 29.30 -5.98 12.62
C THR A 12 28.04 -5.31 13.17
N ILE A 13 27.32 -4.53 12.35
CA ILE A 13 26.04 -3.91 12.76
C ILE A 13 24.97 -4.98 13.00
N GLY A 14 24.88 -5.98 12.12
CA GLY A 14 23.95 -7.10 12.27
C GLY A 14 24.23 -7.90 13.55
N MET A 15 25.50 -8.19 13.84
CA MET A 15 25.87 -8.87 15.09
C MET A 15 25.61 -8.02 16.33
N ALA A 16 25.85 -6.70 16.28
CA ALA A 16 25.60 -5.81 17.40
C ALA A 16 24.10 -5.69 17.75
N LEU A 17 23.23 -5.59 16.73
CA LEU A 17 21.78 -5.57 16.91
C LEU A 17 21.25 -6.92 17.40
N SER A 18 21.78 -8.02 16.87
CA SER A 18 21.42 -9.37 17.32
C SER A 18 21.78 -9.57 18.79
N ALA A 19 22.98 -9.15 19.20
CA ALA A 19 23.41 -9.19 20.60
C ALA A 19 22.55 -8.30 21.49
N TRP A 20 22.18 -7.10 21.04
CA TRP A 20 21.33 -6.18 21.81
C TRP A 20 19.91 -6.73 22.01
N VAL A 21 19.31 -7.32 20.97
CA VAL A 21 18.01 -8.00 21.05
C VAL A 21 18.09 -9.23 21.96
N TRP A 22 19.20 -9.97 21.93
CA TRP A 22 19.42 -11.13 22.82
C TRP A 22 19.51 -10.71 24.30
N ILE A 23 20.23 -9.62 24.59
CA ILE A 23 20.35 -9.04 25.94
C ILE A 23 18.98 -8.54 26.44
N ARG A 24 18.21 -7.86 25.58
CA ARG A 24 16.83 -7.40 25.89
C ARG A 24 15.82 -8.55 26.01
N GLY A 25 15.99 -9.62 25.24
CA GLY A 25 15.12 -10.80 25.26
C GLY A 25 15.25 -11.63 26.54
N LEU A 26 16.44 -11.64 27.16
CA LEU A 26 16.68 -12.28 28.45
C LEU A 26 15.98 -11.57 29.61
N GLU A 27 15.78 -10.25 29.54
CA GLU A 27 15.05 -9.46 30.56
C GLU A 27 13.53 -9.70 30.54
N LEU A 28 12.95 -10.14 29.42
CA LEU A 28 11.51 -10.28 29.25
C LEU A 28 10.96 -11.71 29.48
N GLY A 29 11.81 -12.66 29.90
CA GLY A 29 11.40 -13.94 30.49
C GLY A 29 10.42 -14.80 29.67
N GLY A 30 10.32 -14.59 28.35
CA GLY A 30 9.33 -15.21 27.50
C GLY A 30 9.97 -16.01 26.37
N ARG A 31 9.63 -17.29 26.29
CA ARG A 31 9.99 -18.23 25.19
C ARG A 31 9.73 -17.65 23.80
N ASN A 32 8.74 -16.75 23.69
CA ASN A 32 8.31 -16.08 22.48
C ASN A 32 9.28 -14.97 21.99
N GLY A 33 10.16 -14.45 22.86
CA GLY A 33 11.13 -13.40 22.47
C GLY A 33 12.24 -13.94 21.58
N ILE A 34 12.62 -15.20 21.76
CA ILE A 34 13.63 -15.89 20.97
C ILE A 34 13.11 -16.16 19.55
N ASP A 35 11.86 -16.59 19.41
CA ASP A 35 11.23 -16.86 18.11
C ASP A 35 11.09 -15.58 17.27
N VAL A 36 10.74 -14.45 17.91
CA VAL A 36 10.67 -13.15 17.22
C VAL A 36 12.05 -12.64 16.82
N ALA A 37 13.08 -12.81 17.67
CA ALA A 37 14.44 -12.38 17.34
C ALA A 37 15.04 -13.18 16.18
N ILE A 38 14.78 -14.48 16.12
CA ILE A 38 15.18 -15.34 15.00
C ILE A 38 14.43 -14.93 13.73
N LEU A 39 13.11 -14.71 13.82
CA LEU A 39 12.31 -14.29 12.67
C LEU A 39 12.79 -12.94 12.11
N VAL A 40 13.04 -11.96 12.97
CA VAL A 40 13.54 -10.64 12.57
C VAL A 40 14.96 -10.74 12.01
N GLY A 41 15.84 -11.57 12.59
CA GLY A 41 17.20 -11.79 12.07
C GLY A 41 17.22 -12.47 10.70
N VAL A 42 16.34 -13.45 10.48
CA VAL A 42 16.19 -14.15 9.19
C VAL A 42 15.55 -13.27 8.13
N LEU A 43 14.61 -12.40 8.53
CA LEU A 43 13.90 -11.50 7.61
C LEU A 43 14.66 -10.18 7.36
N TRP A 44 15.70 -9.88 8.14
CA TRP A 44 16.52 -8.68 8.01
C TRP A 44 17.12 -8.46 6.61
N PRO A 45 17.74 -9.44 5.92
CA PRO A 45 18.25 -9.23 4.56
C PRO A 45 17.16 -8.90 3.54
N PHE A 46 15.89 -9.22 3.82
CA PHE A 46 14.74 -8.88 2.98
C PHE A 46 14.11 -7.52 3.37
N LEU A 47 14.22 -7.11 4.63
CA LEU A 47 13.80 -5.79 5.11
C LEU A 47 14.85 -4.70 4.83
N ALA A 48 16.14 -5.06 4.76
CA ALA A 48 17.25 -4.14 4.57
C ALA A 48 17.12 -3.28 3.30
N PRO A 49 16.72 -3.80 2.11
CA PRO A 49 16.53 -2.97 0.93
C PRO A 49 15.37 -1.96 1.07
N VAL A 50 14.35 -2.27 1.89
CA VAL A 50 13.19 -1.39 2.10
C VAL A 50 13.50 -0.29 3.11
N VAL A 51 14.24 -0.61 4.18
CA VAL A 51 14.60 0.35 5.22
C VAL A 51 15.77 1.24 4.79
N LEU A 52 16.74 0.70 4.04
CA LEU A 52 17.98 1.40 3.67
C LEU A 52 17.90 2.10 2.30
N ASN A 53 17.00 1.74 1.37
CA ASN A 53 16.70 2.60 0.21
C ASN A 53 15.74 3.73 0.57
N SER A 54 15.99 4.39 1.70
CA SER A 54 15.42 5.69 2.05
C SER A 54 16.26 6.84 1.48
N ASP A 55 17.24 6.55 0.61
CA ASP A 55 17.86 7.55 -0.25
C ASP A 55 16.77 8.32 -0.98
N GLU A 56 16.95 9.64 -0.99
CA GLU A 56 16.07 10.68 -1.51
C GLU A 56 15.81 10.53 -3.02
N VAL A 57 15.15 9.44 -3.41
CA VAL A 57 14.31 9.46 -4.61
C VAL A 57 13.23 10.49 -4.28
N PRO A 58 13.08 11.57 -5.07
CA PRO A 58 12.04 12.57 -4.81
C PRO A 58 10.73 11.80 -4.62
N ARG A 59 10.08 11.99 -3.46
CA ARG A 59 8.89 11.21 -3.08
C ARG A 59 7.81 11.21 -4.18
N GLN A 60 7.82 12.20 -5.08
CA GLN A 60 7.08 12.21 -6.34
C GLN A 60 7.43 11.04 -7.29
N ALA A 61 8.69 10.79 -7.63
CA ALA A 61 9.07 9.75 -8.60
C ALA A 61 8.81 8.31 -8.12
N ARG A 62 8.68 8.10 -6.80
CA ARG A 62 8.26 6.81 -6.20
C ARG A 62 6.75 6.68 -6.05
N ARG A 63 6.02 7.80 -5.97
CA ARG A 63 4.55 7.84 -6.03
C ARG A 63 4.09 7.61 -7.46
N ASP A 64 4.61 8.41 -8.39
CA ASP A 64 4.38 8.34 -9.84
C ASP A 64 4.73 6.95 -10.36
N GLY A 65 3.74 6.08 -10.37
CA GLY A 65 3.86 4.72 -10.89
C GLY A 65 3.75 3.59 -9.85
N ARG A 66 3.55 3.87 -8.55
CA ARG A 66 3.21 2.81 -7.57
C ARG A 66 1.86 2.19 -7.90
N VAL A 67 0.85 3.01 -8.20
CA VAL A 67 -0.47 2.54 -8.62
C VAL A 67 -0.38 1.76 -9.93
N ASP A 68 0.42 2.23 -10.90
CA ASP A 68 0.66 1.51 -12.16
C ASP A 68 1.39 0.18 -11.98
N HIS A 69 2.32 0.12 -11.03
CA HIS A 69 3.03 -1.09 -10.70
C HIS A 69 2.09 -2.12 -10.07
N LEU A 70 1.28 -1.69 -9.09
CA LEU A 70 0.29 -2.54 -8.43
C LEU A 70 -0.78 -3.02 -9.41
N ALA A 71 -1.31 -2.14 -10.26
CA ALA A 71 -2.28 -2.51 -11.29
C ALA A 71 -1.73 -3.59 -12.22
N ARG A 72 -0.49 -3.44 -12.71
CA ARG A 72 0.16 -4.46 -13.54
C ARG A 72 0.42 -5.76 -12.79
N ALA A 73 0.83 -5.70 -11.53
CA ALA A 73 1.07 -6.87 -10.72
C ALA A 73 -0.23 -7.65 -10.45
N ILE A 74 -1.32 -6.95 -10.14
CA ILE A 74 -2.66 -7.54 -9.96
C ILE A 74 -3.13 -8.17 -11.27
N ASP A 75 -2.96 -7.49 -12.41
CA ASP A 75 -3.33 -8.03 -13.72
C ASP A 75 -2.58 -9.34 -14.03
N GLN A 76 -1.27 -9.36 -13.78
CA GLN A 76 -0.45 -10.56 -13.93
C GLN A 76 -0.84 -11.68 -12.95
N ALA A 77 -1.20 -11.34 -11.71
CA ALA A 77 -1.69 -12.31 -10.73
C ALA A 77 -3.01 -12.93 -11.19
N TRP A 78 -3.92 -12.11 -11.74
CA TRP A 78 -5.21 -12.55 -12.25
C TRP A 78 -5.10 -13.52 -13.41
N ILE A 79 -4.22 -13.24 -14.37
CA ILE A 79 -3.97 -14.12 -15.54
C ILE A 79 -3.43 -15.50 -15.09
N ARG A 80 -2.68 -15.53 -13.99
CA ARG A 80 -2.05 -16.75 -13.45
C ARG A 80 -2.98 -17.56 -12.54
N LEU A 81 -4.23 -17.16 -12.35
CA LEU A 81 -5.23 -17.84 -11.53
C LEU A 81 -6.37 -18.45 -12.39
N PRO A 82 -6.10 -19.40 -13.31
CA PRO A 82 -7.16 -20.06 -14.04
C PRO A 82 -8.00 -20.95 -13.09
N GLY A 83 -9.32 -20.82 -13.14
CA GLY A 83 -10.25 -21.73 -12.45
C GLY A 83 -10.69 -21.32 -11.04
N THR A 84 -10.28 -20.15 -10.53
CA THR A 84 -10.63 -19.69 -9.17
C THR A 84 -12.05 -19.12 -9.03
N GLY A 85 -12.81 -19.02 -10.14
CA GLY A 85 -14.19 -18.54 -10.14
C GLY A 85 -14.34 -17.03 -9.92
N LEU A 86 -13.24 -16.27 -9.94
CA LEU A 86 -13.26 -14.80 -10.03
C LEU A 86 -13.89 -14.36 -11.35
N ARG A 87 -14.84 -13.43 -11.27
CA ARG A 87 -15.64 -13.00 -12.41
C ARG A 87 -14.95 -11.87 -13.17
N SER A 88 -15.29 -11.72 -14.45
CA SER A 88 -14.89 -10.54 -15.24
C SER A 88 -15.37 -9.22 -14.62
N GLN A 89 -16.47 -9.26 -13.88
CA GLN A 89 -17.02 -8.13 -13.13
C GLN A 89 -16.09 -7.68 -12.00
N ASP A 90 -15.42 -8.61 -11.31
CA ASP A 90 -14.50 -8.32 -10.21
C ASP A 90 -13.26 -7.57 -10.73
N ARG A 91 -12.76 -7.96 -11.91
CA ARG A 91 -11.69 -7.24 -12.60
C ARG A 91 -12.11 -5.82 -12.98
N ALA A 92 -13.35 -5.65 -13.47
CA ALA A 92 -13.87 -4.33 -13.82
C ALA A 92 -13.98 -3.41 -12.57
N VAL A 93 -14.35 -3.96 -11.41
CA VAL A 93 -14.35 -3.22 -10.13
C VAL A 93 -12.94 -2.72 -9.80
N VAL A 94 -11.94 -3.60 -9.86
CA VAL A 94 -10.53 -3.23 -9.59
C VAL A 94 -10.01 -2.21 -10.60
N ASP A 95 -10.30 -2.37 -11.89
CA ASP A 95 -9.89 -1.43 -12.94
C ASP A 95 -10.50 -0.03 -12.73
N SER A 96 -11.78 0.02 -12.33
CA SER A 96 -12.46 1.27 -12.01
C SER A 96 -11.86 1.94 -10.77
N PHE A 97 -11.47 1.14 -9.77
CA PHE A 97 -10.81 1.62 -8.57
C PHE A 97 -9.43 2.21 -8.87
N VAL A 98 -8.59 1.47 -9.59
CA VAL A 98 -7.26 1.90 -10.04
C VAL A 98 -7.34 3.21 -10.81
N ARG A 99 -8.30 3.35 -11.72
CA ARG A 99 -8.49 4.58 -12.51
C ARG A 99 -8.74 5.79 -11.61
N ARG A 100 -9.54 5.63 -10.57
CA ARG A 100 -9.85 6.74 -9.65
C ARG A 100 -8.69 7.05 -8.72
N LEU A 101 -7.97 6.02 -8.27
CA LEU A 101 -6.76 6.22 -7.49
C LEU A 101 -5.72 7.04 -8.25
N LYS A 102 -5.58 6.81 -9.57
CA LYS A 102 -4.77 7.65 -10.46
C LYS A 102 -5.27 9.09 -10.57
N VAL A 103 -6.58 9.30 -10.64
CA VAL A 103 -7.15 10.64 -10.64
C VAL A 103 -6.87 11.36 -9.31
N ALA A 104 -6.97 10.66 -8.18
CA ALA A 104 -6.65 11.20 -6.87
C ALA A 104 -5.15 11.51 -6.71
N GLU A 105 -4.28 10.66 -7.24
CA GLU A 105 -2.83 10.90 -7.30
C GLU A 105 -2.50 12.13 -8.15
N GLN A 106 -3.11 12.26 -9.33
CA GLN A 106 -2.95 13.44 -10.18
C GLN A 106 -3.46 14.71 -9.49
N ARG A 107 -4.60 14.64 -8.80
CA ARG A 107 -5.14 15.74 -8.01
C ARG A 107 -4.19 16.17 -6.90
N GLU A 108 -3.55 15.22 -6.21
CA GLU A 108 -2.55 15.54 -5.17
C GLU A 108 -1.37 16.32 -5.76
N LEU A 109 -0.86 15.91 -6.94
CA LEU A 109 0.20 16.62 -7.65
C LEU A 109 -0.22 18.02 -8.07
N ASP A 110 -1.45 18.18 -8.55
CA ASP A 110 -1.97 19.48 -8.97
C ASP A 110 -2.15 20.43 -7.77
N ILE A 111 -2.61 19.92 -6.61
CA ILE A 111 -2.68 20.70 -5.36
C ILE A 111 -1.27 21.10 -4.90
N GLU A 112 -0.30 20.21 -5.01
CA GLU A 112 1.09 20.50 -4.65
C GLU A 112 1.69 21.61 -5.52
N ARG A 113 1.48 21.55 -6.84
CA ARG A 113 1.88 22.62 -7.77
C ARG A 113 1.19 23.94 -7.44
N ALA A 114 -0.13 23.90 -7.23
CA ALA A 114 -0.90 25.08 -6.87
C ALA A 114 -0.44 25.70 -5.54
N SER A 115 -0.02 24.87 -4.57
CA SER A 115 0.47 25.31 -3.26
C SER A 115 1.79 26.09 -3.37
N ALA A 116 2.63 25.79 -4.35
CA ALA A 116 3.89 26.49 -4.58
C ALA A 116 3.67 27.94 -5.06
N GLU A 117 2.59 28.19 -5.79
CA GLU A 117 2.24 29.50 -6.37
C GLU A 117 1.16 30.25 -5.56
N ALA A 118 0.59 29.60 -4.54
CA ALA A 118 -0.53 30.14 -3.78
C ALA A 118 -0.14 31.26 -2.78
N PRO A 119 -1.00 32.29 -2.62
CA PRO A 119 -0.86 33.28 -1.56
C PRO A 119 -1.01 32.62 -0.17
N GLU A 120 -0.37 33.18 0.85
CA GLU A 120 -0.35 32.61 2.21
C GLU A 120 -1.74 32.25 2.75
N ALA A 121 -2.74 33.11 2.51
CA ALA A 121 -4.11 32.89 2.96
C ALA A 121 -4.77 31.62 2.40
N ALA A 122 -4.28 31.08 1.27
CA ALA A 122 -4.78 29.86 0.64
C ALA A 122 -3.91 28.62 0.93
N ARG A 123 -2.73 28.79 1.55
CA ARG A 123 -1.81 27.66 1.79
C ARG A 123 -2.37 26.65 2.79
N GLU A 124 -3.05 27.13 3.83
CA GLU A 124 -3.62 26.25 4.85
C GLU A 124 -4.76 25.38 4.29
N SER A 125 -5.64 25.95 3.47
CA SER A 125 -6.73 25.20 2.83
C SER A 125 -6.19 24.19 1.82
N LEU A 126 -5.20 24.56 1.00
CA LEU A 126 -4.54 23.64 0.07
C LEU A 126 -3.78 22.53 0.80
N ALA A 127 -3.14 22.83 1.94
CA ALA A 127 -2.48 21.82 2.76
C ALA A 127 -3.48 20.79 3.32
N ARG A 128 -4.66 21.23 3.78
CA ARG A 128 -5.73 20.31 4.23
C ARG A 128 -6.24 19.44 3.08
N LEU A 129 -6.54 20.03 1.93
CA LEU A 129 -6.96 19.29 0.74
C LEU A 129 -5.92 18.28 0.27
N ARG A 130 -4.63 18.64 0.34
CA ARG A 130 -3.53 17.72 0.05
C ARG A 130 -3.50 16.56 1.03
N ALA A 131 -3.64 16.83 2.33
CA ALA A 131 -3.62 15.78 3.36
C ALA A 131 -4.80 14.80 3.19
N GLU A 132 -5.98 15.30 2.86
CA GLU A 132 -7.16 14.48 2.55
C GLU A 132 -6.92 13.59 1.31
N SER A 133 -6.46 14.19 0.22
CA SER A 133 -6.13 13.47 -1.02
C SER A 133 -5.04 12.42 -0.79
N ALA A 134 -4.00 12.75 -0.03
CA ALA A 134 -2.92 11.82 0.31
C ALA A 134 -3.41 10.64 1.18
N SER A 135 -4.33 10.90 2.11
CA SER A 135 -4.94 9.86 2.93
C SER A 135 -5.78 8.89 2.11
N GLU A 136 -6.57 9.43 1.17
CA GLU A 136 -7.35 8.64 0.21
C GLU A 136 -6.45 7.74 -0.65
N VAL A 137 -5.41 8.32 -1.26
CA VAL A 137 -4.46 7.57 -2.08
C VAL A 137 -3.76 6.49 -1.25
N SER A 138 -3.31 6.82 -0.05
CA SER A 138 -2.66 5.86 0.84
C SER A 138 -3.57 4.68 1.20
N ARG A 139 -4.86 4.95 1.48
CA ARG A 139 -5.84 3.90 1.80
C ARG A 139 -6.10 3.02 0.60
N GLY A 140 -6.30 3.60 -0.59
CA GLY A 140 -6.56 2.82 -1.78
C GLY A 140 -5.37 1.98 -2.23
N VAL A 141 -4.15 2.50 -2.08
CA VAL A 141 -2.93 1.73 -2.31
C VAL A 141 -2.83 0.53 -1.37
N ALA A 142 -3.14 0.70 -0.08
CA ALA A 142 -3.12 -0.41 0.88
C ALA A 142 -4.13 -1.52 0.52
N LEU A 143 -5.32 -1.15 0.02
CA LEU A 143 -6.31 -2.13 -0.46
C LEU A 143 -5.80 -2.91 -1.68
N LEU A 144 -5.12 -2.25 -2.63
CA LEU A 144 -4.53 -2.92 -3.79
C LEU A 144 -3.37 -3.84 -3.40
N GLU A 145 -2.55 -3.44 -2.44
CA GLU A 145 -1.46 -4.27 -1.91
C GLU A 145 -1.99 -5.52 -1.21
N GLU A 146 -3.01 -5.36 -0.38
CA GLU A 146 -3.67 -6.48 0.29
C GLU A 146 -4.33 -7.41 -0.73
N LEU A 147 -5.04 -6.87 -1.74
CA LEU A 147 -5.61 -7.67 -2.82
C LEU A 147 -4.53 -8.46 -3.58
N LEU A 148 -3.41 -7.82 -3.92
CA LEU A 148 -2.29 -8.49 -4.58
C LEU A 148 -1.69 -9.59 -3.71
N ALA A 149 -1.55 -9.36 -2.40
CA ALA A 149 -1.08 -10.36 -1.45
C ALA A 149 -2.03 -11.57 -1.43
N GLN A 150 -3.34 -11.34 -1.32
CA GLN A 150 -4.34 -12.40 -1.30
C GLN A 150 -4.40 -13.18 -2.63
N LEU A 151 -4.33 -12.51 -3.78
CA LEU A 151 -4.24 -13.17 -5.09
C LEU A 151 -2.97 -14.02 -5.21
N THR A 152 -1.87 -13.54 -4.64
CA THR A 152 -0.60 -14.28 -4.60
C THR A 152 -0.70 -15.51 -3.71
N VAL A 153 -1.33 -15.40 -2.53
CA VAL A 153 -1.60 -16.53 -1.64
C VAL A 153 -2.49 -17.55 -2.36
N LEU A 154 -3.60 -17.10 -2.95
CA LEU A 154 -4.55 -17.95 -3.68
C LEU A 154 -3.88 -18.80 -4.77
N ARG A 155 -2.79 -18.30 -5.38
CA ARG A 155 -2.01 -19.04 -6.37
C ARG A 155 -1.30 -20.27 -5.80
N PHE A 156 -0.89 -20.22 -4.54
CA PHE A 156 -0.11 -21.29 -3.89
C PHE A 156 -0.95 -22.22 -3.01
N VAL A 157 -2.23 -21.90 -2.82
CA VAL A 157 -3.13 -22.68 -1.97
C VAL A 157 -3.78 -23.80 -2.77
N ASP A 158 -3.59 -25.04 -2.33
CA ASP A 158 -4.13 -26.25 -2.96
C ASP A 158 -5.61 -26.50 -2.58
N GLN A 159 -6.36 -27.14 -3.47
CA GLN A 159 -7.81 -26.96 -3.68
C GLN A 159 -8.79 -27.37 -2.54
N ASP A 160 -8.36 -27.94 -1.41
CA ASP A 160 -9.29 -28.73 -0.59
C ASP A 160 -10.06 -27.98 0.51
N VAL A 161 -9.48 -27.00 1.23
CA VAL A 161 -10.22 -26.28 2.32
C VAL A 161 -9.77 -24.82 2.50
N SER A 162 -8.49 -24.54 2.29
CA SER A 162 -7.93 -23.19 2.43
C SER A 162 -8.34 -22.25 1.28
N VAL A 163 -8.67 -22.79 0.10
CA VAL A 163 -9.10 -21.97 -1.04
C VAL A 163 -10.40 -21.22 -0.78
N SER A 164 -11.37 -21.81 -0.06
CA SER A 164 -12.63 -21.12 0.23
C SER A 164 -12.41 -19.92 1.17
N THR A 165 -11.56 -20.07 2.19
CA THR A 165 -11.28 -18.99 3.14
C THR A 165 -10.51 -17.84 2.49
N GLU A 166 -9.52 -18.14 1.65
CA GLU A 166 -8.78 -17.10 0.94
C GLU A 166 -9.62 -16.45 -0.16
N ARG A 167 -10.53 -17.20 -0.79
CA ARG A 167 -11.51 -16.65 -1.73
C ARG A 167 -12.48 -15.69 -1.05
N ASP A 168 -13.03 -16.05 0.11
CA ASP A 168 -13.92 -15.18 0.87
C ASP A 168 -13.21 -13.86 1.24
N ARG A 169 -11.91 -13.92 1.58
CA ARG A 169 -11.11 -12.71 1.82
C ARG A 169 -10.95 -11.85 0.57
N VAL A 170 -10.71 -12.46 -0.59
CA VAL A 170 -10.66 -11.73 -1.86
C VAL A 170 -12.02 -11.09 -2.16
N GLU A 171 -13.13 -11.80 -1.95
CA GLU A 171 -14.48 -11.26 -2.15
C GLU A 171 -14.78 -10.09 -1.19
N VAL A 172 -14.36 -10.18 0.07
CA VAL A 172 -14.46 -9.09 1.05
C VAL A 172 -13.63 -7.87 0.60
N LEU A 173 -12.42 -8.07 0.08
CA LEU A 173 -11.58 -6.98 -0.42
C LEU A 173 -12.17 -6.33 -1.67
N LEU A 174 -12.71 -7.12 -2.60
CA LEU A 174 -13.41 -6.61 -3.78
C LEU A 174 -14.67 -5.82 -3.39
N HIS A 175 -15.39 -6.27 -2.36
CA HIS A 175 -16.51 -5.52 -1.82
C HIS A 175 -16.05 -4.22 -1.16
N ALA A 176 -15.00 -4.23 -0.34
CA ALA A 176 -14.44 -3.02 0.27
C ALA A 176 -14.00 -2.00 -0.81
N ILE A 177 -13.33 -2.47 -1.85
CA ILE A 177 -12.97 -1.68 -3.03
C ILE A 177 -14.24 -1.10 -3.70
N GLY A 178 -15.28 -1.91 -3.89
CA GLY A 178 -16.58 -1.50 -4.44
C GLY A 178 -17.39 -0.54 -3.55
N VAL A 179 -17.25 -0.59 -2.23
CA VAL A 179 -17.90 0.35 -1.32
C VAL A 179 -17.19 1.69 -1.34
N ASP A 180 -15.86 1.68 -1.39
CA ASP A 180 -15.02 2.86 -1.65
C ASP A 180 -15.29 3.41 -3.08
N LEU A 181 -15.84 2.59 -4.00
CA LEU A 181 -16.48 3.08 -5.24
C LEU A 181 -17.65 4.02 -4.95
N SER A 182 -18.65 3.51 -4.26
CA SER A 182 -19.96 4.16 -4.08
C SER A 182 -19.97 5.38 -3.14
N THR A 183 -19.08 5.42 -2.15
CA THR A 183 -19.05 6.48 -1.13
C THR A 183 -18.66 7.83 -1.75
N HIS A 184 -17.82 7.82 -2.78
CA HIS A 184 -17.38 9.03 -3.49
C HIS A 184 -18.32 9.52 -4.58
N GLU A 185 -19.10 8.64 -5.22
CA GLU A 185 -20.16 9.10 -6.13
C GLU A 185 -21.27 9.86 -5.40
N SER A 186 -21.54 9.45 -4.16
CA SER A 186 -22.58 10.07 -3.33
C SER A 186 -22.18 11.47 -2.84
N THR A 187 -20.90 11.70 -2.53
CA THR A 187 -20.40 13.02 -2.13
C THR A 187 -20.29 14.01 -3.29
N VAL A 188 -19.96 13.54 -4.50
CA VAL A 188 -19.90 14.38 -5.71
C VAL A 188 -21.30 14.73 -6.22
N SER A 189 -22.28 13.80 -6.18
CA SER A 189 -23.67 14.11 -6.55
C SER A 189 -24.42 14.95 -5.51
N GLY A 190 -24.07 14.83 -4.22
CA GLY A 190 -24.71 15.58 -3.13
C GLY A 190 -24.38 17.09 -3.09
N SER A 191 -23.28 17.51 -3.73
CA SER A 191 -22.84 18.92 -3.74
C SER A 191 -23.55 19.78 -4.80
N GLY A 192 -24.27 19.16 -5.74
CA GLY A 192 -24.91 19.86 -6.87
C GLY A 192 -26.34 20.37 -6.63
N LEU A 193 -26.95 20.13 -5.46
CA LEU A 193 -28.38 20.37 -5.24
C LEU A 193 -28.71 21.36 -4.11
N ALA A 194 -27.75 22.16 -3.64
CA ALA A 194 -27.98 23.12 -2.55
C ALA A 194 -28.01 24.61 -2.97
N ASP A 195 -27.74 24.96 -4.23
CA ASP A 195 -27.61 26.37 -4.64
C ASP A 195 -28.63 26.82 -5.70
N ARG A 196 -29.89 26.38 -5.55
CA ARG A 196 -30.96 26.78 -6.49
C ARG A 196 -32.30 27.08 -5.84
N THR A 197 -32.31 27.85 -4.76
CA THR A 197 -33.52 28.59 -4.32
C THR A 197 -33.13 29.73 -3.37
N THR A 198 -32.92 30.93 -3.91
CA THR A 198 -33.35 32.21 -3.29
C THR A 198 -33.14 33.34 -4.30
N HIS A 199 -34.17 33.60 -5.10
CA HIS A 199 -34.42 34.91 -5.70
C HIS A 199 -35.87 35.28 -5.43
#